data_AF-U2YUF5-F1
#
_entry.id   AF-U2YUF5-F1
#
_cell.length_a   1.000
_cell.length_b   1.000
_cell.length_c   1.000
_cell.angle_alpha   90.00
_cell.angle_beta   90.00
_cell.angle_gamma   90.00
#
_symmetry.space_group_name_H-M   'P 1'
#
loop_
_entity.id
_entity.type
_entity.pdbx_description
1 polymer ?
#
loop_
_entity_poly.entity_id
_entity_poly.type
_entity_poly.pdbx_seq_one_letter_code
_entity_poly.pdbx_strand_id
1 'polypeptide(L)'
;MRETLAERETRIEEYEERLAEYDARVAELEERAASAEDAVEARERDLDSLRAERDDLRESVATLEERVAELEAALEAAGGPVDPETERDPGTALSGTNLFVRYASKAEPTLDALSETEPDPDAIDANLRLEHHTSFDATDATVGGDDYRTFLESSTPYRFVSWVVRDLPFEIRETGHESGLSDLYETVPEIDRAEFDGTVEFADADGETHSETFDVVLRDGMGDPLIVAALNTSRDPVTGGEMEALTAAASAVRDGTESLAAAFYVTASFFEPEALETASDATGGGGILRRSEKESYVRVARKRGYHLCLVEDRDGSFHLTVPGL
;
A
#
# COMPACT_ATOMS: atom_id res chain seq x y z
N MET A 1 77.26 74.00 -18.33
CA MET A 1 75.84 73.63 -18.52
C MET A 1 75.10 73.99 -17.25
N ARG A 2 74.49 75.17 -17.19
CA ARG A 2 73.57 75.52 -16.11
C ARG A 2 72.18 75.17 -16.64
N GLU A 3 71.65 74.06 -16.17
CA GLU A 3 70.23 73.74 -16.27
C GLU A 3 69.43 74.97 -15.85
N THR A 4 68.50 75.39 -16.69
CA THR A 4 67.68 76.57 -16.42
C THR A 4 66.71 76.27 -15.28
N LEU A 5 66.30 77.30 -14.51
CA LEU A 5 65.30 77.12 -13.45
C LEU A 5 64.02 76.45 -13.97
N ALA A 6 63.60 76.80 -15.19
CA ALA A 6 62.44 76.21 -15.86
C ALA A 6 62.59 74.71 -16.11
N GLU A 7 63.74 74.22 -16.58
CA GLU A 7 63.97 72.76 -16.78
C GLU A 7 63.93 71.98 -15.47
N ARG A 8 64.37 72.59 -14.36
CA ARG A 8 64.28 71.97 -13.03
C ARG A 8 62.85 71.91 -12.53
N GLU A 9 62.08 72.97 -12.77
CA GLU A 9 60.67 73.08 -12.40
C GLU A 9 59.83 72.02 -13.14
N THR A 10 60.03 71.87 -14.46
CA THR A 10 59.38 70.80 -15.26
C THR A 10 59.75 69.40 -14.77
N ARG A 11 61.01 69.15 -14.40
CA ARG A 11 61.42 67.84 -13.88
C ARG A 11 60.86 67.55 -12.48
N ILE A 12 60.70 68.59 -11.65
CA ILE A 12 60.04 68.46 -10.35
C ILE A 12 58.58 68.10 -10.56
N GLU A 13 57.86 68.79 -11.46
CA GLU A 13 56.47 68.47 -11.81
C GLU A 13 56.34 67.03 -12.33
N GLU A 14 57.23 66.56 -13.20
CA GLU A 14 57.24 65.18 -13.71
C GLU A 14 57.48 64.15 -12.57
N TYR A 15 58.37 64.46 -11.62
CA TYR A 15 58.60 63.60 -10.46
C TYR A 15 57.42 63.60 -9.48
N GLU A 16 56.76 64.74 -9.28
CA GLU A 16 55.56 64.85 -8.45
C GLU A 16 54.40 64.06 -9.07
N GLU A 17 54.21 64.12 -10.39
CA GLU A 17 53.20 63.35 -11.11
C GLU A 17 53.47 61.83 -11.01
N ARG A 18 54.72 61.40 -11.20
CA ARG A 18 55.11 60.00 -11.00
C ARG A 18 54.98 59.52 -9.56
N LEU A 19 55.27 60.38 -8.58
CA LEU A 19 55.06 60.07 -7.16
C LEU A 19 53.57 59.88 -6.88
N ALA A 20 52.72 60.77 -7.38
CA ALA A 20 51.27 60.64 -7.25
C ALA A 20 50.74 59.36 -7.92
N GLU A 21 51.26 58.98 -9.09
CA GLU A 21 50.93 57.71 -9.75
C GLU A 21 51.37 56.50 -8.91
N TYR A 22 52.58 56.51 -8.36
CA TYR A 22 53.06 55.43 -7.49
C TYR A 22 52.26 55.34 -6.20
N ASP A 23 51.92 56.46 -5.57
CA ASP A 23 51.10 56.48 -4.36
C ASP A 23 49.70 55.91 -4.63
N ALA A 24 49.08 56.28 -5.76
CA ALA A 24 47.80 55.70 -6.19
C ALA A 24 47.93 54.19 -6.45
N ARG A 25 49.03 53.75 -7.06
CA ARG A 25 49.28 52.33 -7.32
C ARG A 25 49.51 51.52 -6.05
N VAL A 26 50.22 52.10 -5.08
CA VAL A 26 50.43 51.48 -3.76
C VAL A 26 49.10 51.34 -3.04
N ALA A 27 48.27 52.40 -3.00
CA ALA A 27 46.96 52.34 -2.38
C ALA A 27 46.04 51.26 -3.02
N GLU A 28 46.03 51.13 -4.35
CA GLU A 28 45.28 50.07 -5.04
C GLU A 28 45.80 48.67 -4.68
N LEU A 29 47.14 48.50 -4.60
CA LEU A 29 47.74 47.22 -4.23
C LEU A 29 47.47 46.86 -2.77
N GLU A 30 47.48 47.83 -1.86
CA GLU A 30 47.13 47.63 -0.45
C GLU A 30 45.65 47.22 -0.29
N GLU A 31 44.73 47.88 -1.00
CA GLU A 31 43.30 47.50 -1.00
C GLU A 31 43.10 46.08 -1.54
N ARG A 32 43.78 45.74 -2.65
CA ARG A 32 43.73 44.39 -3.22
C ARG A 32 44.34 43.33 -2.31
N ALA A 33 45.41 43.66 -1.59
CA ALA A 33 46.03 42.76 -0.63
C ALA A 33 45.08 42.48 0.54
N ALA A 34 44.49 43.54 1.13
CA ALA A 34 43.50 43.40 2.19
C ALA A 34 42.28 42.57 1.75
N SER A 35 41.75 42.83 0.55
CA SER A 35 40.63 42.05 -0.01
C SER A 35 40.99 40.58 -0.25
N ALA A 36 42.23 40.30 -0.66
CA ALA A 36 42.70 38.94 -0.86
C ALA A 36 42.89 38.21 0.48
N GLU A 37 43.39 38.90 1.52
CA GLU A 37 43.52 38.37 2.88
C GLU A 37 42.15 38.00 3.45
N ASP A 38 41.16 38.89 3.36
CA ASP A 38 39.78 38.63 3.78
C ASP A 38 39.17 37.40 3.06
N ALA A 39 39.43 37.28 1.76
CA ALA A 39 38.96 36.16 0.96
C ALA A 39 39.62 34.83 1.37
N VAL A 40 40.92 34.85 1.70
CA VAL A 40 41.64 33.67 2.20
C VAL A 40 41.05 33.24 3.54
N GLU A 41 40.87 34.17 4.49
CA GLU A 41 40.29 33.83 5.79
C GLU A 41 38.86 33.27 5.68
N ALA A 42 38.03 33.82 4.77
CA ALA A 42 36.70 33.29 4.52
C ALA A 42 36.76 31.85 4.00
N ARG A 43 37.67 31.56 3.07
CA ARG A 43 37.87 30.21 2.52
C ARG A 43 38.42 29.22 3.54
N GLU A 44 39.28 29.67 4.45
CA GLU A 44 39.77 28.83 5.55
C GLU A 44 38.62 28.43 6.49
N ARG A 45 37.73 29.37 6.84
CA ARG A 45 36.52 29.07 7.64
C ARG A 45 35.58 28.08 6.93
N ASP A 46 35.35 28.25 5.63
CA ASP A 46 34.55 27.32 4.83
C ASP A 46 35.17 25.91 4.85
N LEU A 47 36.49 25.81 4.66
CA LEU A 47 37.20 24.53 4.66
C LEU A 47 37.12 23.81 6.00
N ASP A 48 37.22 24.54 7.10
CA ASP A 48 37.12 23.96 8.43
C ASP A 48 35.69 23.48 8.74
N SER A 49 34.66 24.23 8.30
CA SER A 49 33.27 23.77 8.38
C SER A 49 33.03 22.49 7.57
N LEU A 50 33.50 22.45 6.32
CA LEU A 50 33.35 21.27 5.46
C LEU A 50 34.12 20.06 5.99
N ARG A 51 35.29 20.27 6.62
CA ARG A 51 36.04 19.18 7.26
C ARG A 51 35.28 18.58 8.44
N ALA A 52 34.68 19.43 9.27
CA ALA A 52 33.86 19.00 10.41
C ALA A 52 32.65 18.19 9.94
N GLU A 53 31.86 18.70 8.99
CA GLU A 53 30.71 17.98 8.41
C GLU A 53 31.11 16.64 7.81
N ARG A 54 32.25 16.60 7.11
CA ARG A 54 32.79 15.39 6.50
C ARG A 54 33.24 14.37 7.56
N ASP A 55 33.72 14.81 8.72
CA ASP A 55 34.11 13.91 9.80
C ASP A 55 32.86 13.39 10.56
N ASP A 56 31.83 14.23 10.78
CA ASP A 56 30.54 13.81 11.35
C ASP A 56 29.80 12.79 10.46
N LEU A 57 29.82 13.01 9.14
CA LEU A 57 29.23 12.07 8.17
C LEU A 57 29.97 10.73 8.17
N ARG A 58 31.30 10.73 8.33
CA ARG A 58 32.08 9.48 8.43
C ARG A 58 31.76 8.69 9.69
N GLU A 59 31.60 9.39 10.82
CA GLU A 59 31.18 8.76 12.07
C GLU A 59 29.77 8.15 11.94
N SER A 60 28.87 8.87 11.28
CA SER A 60 27.51 8.38 11.00
C SER A 60 27.51 7.14 10.11
N VAL A 61 28.34 7.13 9.05
CA VAL A 61 28.51 5.96 8.18
C VAL A 61 29.07 4.78 8.96
N ALA A 62 30.13 4.97 9.75
CA ALA A 62 30.71 3.90 10.56
C ALA A 62 29.70 3.30 11.54
N THR A 63 28.88 4.14 12.17
CA THR A 63 27.81 3.70 13.08
C THR A 63 26.73 2.89 12.36
N LEU A 64 26.33 3.33 11.16
CA LEU A 64 25.35 2.63 10.35
C LEU A 64 25.90 1.29 9.83
N GLU A 65 27.16 1.24 9.40
CA GLU A 65 27.84 0.00 9.00
C GLU A 65 27.93 -1.00 10.15
N GLU A 66 28.28 -0.55 11.36
CA GLU A 66 28.26 -1.40 12.56
C GLU A 66 26.85 -1.93 12.86
N ARG A 67 25.82 -1.08 12.73
CA ARG A 67 24.43 -1.49 12.95
C ARG A 67 23.94 -2.49 11.91
N VAL A 68 24.33 -2.33 10.65
CA VAL A 68 24.03 -3.29 9.58
C VAL A 68 24.68 -4.63 9.90
N ALA A 69 25.97 -4.64 10.25
CA ALA A 69 26.68 -5.87 10.59
C ALA A 69 26.07 -6.58 11.82
N GLU A 70 25.62 -5.82 12.83
CA GLU A 70 24.91 -6.36 13.99
C GLU A 70 23.58 -7.00 13.59
N LEU A 71 22.79 -6.33 12.74
CA LEU A 71 21.50 -6.83 12.26
C LEU A 71 21.66 -8.05 11.35
N GLU A 72 22.65 -8.06 10.46
CA GLU A 72 22.98 -9.21 9.62
C GLU A 72 23.38 -10.41 10.47
N ALA A 73 24.26 -10.22 11.47
CA ALA A 73 24.65 -11.29 12.38
C ALA A 73 23.48 -11.78 13.25
N ALA A 74 22.59 -10.88 13.68
CA ALA A 74 21.37 -11.25 14.39
C ALA A 74 20.40 -12.03 13.51
N LEU A 75 20.29 -11.67 12.23
CA LEU A 75 19.48 -12.38 11.23
C LEU A 75 20.05 -13.77 10.96
N GLU A 76 21.36 -13.90 10.75
CA GLU A 76 22.05 -15.19 10.59
C GLU A 76 21.94 -16.08 11.85
N ALA A 77 21.93 -15.48 13.03
CA ALA A 77 21.74 -16.21 14.29
C ALA A 77 20.28 -16.62 14.52
N ALA A 78 19.32 -15.87 13.98
CA ALA A 78 17.89 -16.12 14.13
C ALA A 78 17.32 -17.05 13.05
N GLY A 79 17.87 -17.05 11.85
CA GLY A 79 17.48 -17.90 10.73
C GLY A 79 18.70 -18.57 10.10
N GLY A 80 18.67 -19.90 10.00
CA GLY A 80 19.69 -20.64 9.26
C GLY A 80 19.79 -20.18 7.80
N PRO A 81 20.85 -20.57 7.06
CA PRO A 81 21.09 -20.09 5.70
C PRO A 81 19.82 -20.22 4.85
N VAL A 82 19.33 -19.08 4.39
CA VAL A 82 18.21 -18.96 3.46
C VAL A 82 18.62 -19.73 2.20
N ASP A 83 17.94 -20.85 1.93
CA ASP A 83 18.15 -21.57 0.69
C ASP A 83 17.40 -20.81 -0.42
N PRO A 84 18.10 -20.20 -1.38
CA PRO A 84 17.46 -19.43 -2.44
C PRO A 84 16.55 -20.29 -3.33
N GLU A 85 16.64 -21.62 -3.27
CA GLU A 85 15.72 -22.52 -3.97
C GLU A 85 14.36 -22.63 -3.26
N THR A 86 14.31 -22.45 -1.93
CA THR A 86 13.09 -22.61 -1.11
C THR A 86 12.49 -21.29 -0.61
N GLU A 87 13.29 -20.23 -0.52
CA GLU A 87 12.81 -18.91 -0.11
C GLU A 87 11.91 -18.28 -1.19
N ARG A 88 10.83 -17.66 -0.75
CA ARG A 88 9.91 -16.89 -1.59
C ARG A 88 9.71 -15.50 -1.00
N ASP A 89 9.68 -14.50 -1.88
CA ASP A 89 9.19 -13.18 -1.52
C ASP A 89 7.70 -13.26 -1.13
N PRO A 90 7.23 -12.52 -0.10
CA PRO A 90 5.84 -12.54 0.35
C PRO A 90 4.81 -12.32 -0.76
N GLY A 91 5.05 -11.36 -1.67
CA GLY A 91 4.13 -11.07 -2.76
C GLY A 91 4.05 -12.23 -3.76
N THR A 92 5.19 -12.85 -4.06
CA THR A 92 5.26 -14.03 -4.94
C THR A 92 4.61 -15.26 -4.29
N ALA A 93 4.79 -15.44 -2.99
CA ALA A 93 4.17 -16.53 -2.25
C ALA A 93 2.64 -16.41 -2.27
N LEU A 94 2.12 -15.19 -2.07
CA LEU A 94 0.68 -14.93 -2.09
C LEU A 94 0.10 -15.06 -3.50
N SER A 95 0.62 -14.35 -4.51
CA SER A 95 0.10 -14.42 -5.89
C SER A 95 0.21 -15.81 -6.52
N GLY A 96 1.17 -16.62 -6.04
CA GLY A 96 1.30 -18.03 -6.40
C GLY A 96 0.34 -18.98 -5.67
N THR A 97 -0.52 -18.49 -4.77
CA THR A 97 -1.40 -19.29 -3.91
C THR A 97 -2.88 -19.05 -4.24
N ASN A 98 -3.61 -20.14 -4.41
CA ASN A 98 -5.07 -20.15 -4.42
C ASN A 98 -5.60 -20.93 -3.23
N LEU A 99 -6.68 -20.46 -2.61
CA LEU A 99 -7.41 -21.21 -1.60
C LEU A 99 -8.66 -21.85 -2.21
N PHE A 100 -9.08 -22.98 -1.67
CA PHE A 100 -10.28 -23.70 -2.08
C PHE A 100 -11.13 -24.03 -0.86
N VAL A 101 -12.42 -23.71 -0.94
CA VAL A 101 -13.41 -24.06 0.09
C VAL A 101 -13.80 -25.52 -0.10
N ARG A 102 -13.36 -26.36 0.83
CA ARG A 102 -13.59 -27.81 0.81
C ARG A 102 -14.23 -28.26 2.11
N TYR A 103 -14.72 -29.49 2.11
CA TYR A 103 -15.38 -30.09 3.27
C TYR A 103 -14.79 -31.45 3.55
N ALA A 104 -14.53 -31.75 4.83
CA ALA A 104 -14.01 -33.05 5.25
C ALA A 104 -14.98 -34.19 4.91
N SER A 105 -16.28 -33.91 4.96
CA SER A 105 -17.35 -34.85 4.66
C SER A 105 -18.50 -34.17 3.92
N LYS A 106 -19.03 -34.85 2.90
CA LYS A 106 -20.28 -34.44 2.22
C LYS A 106 -21.55 -34.76 3.02
N ALA A 107 -21.42 -35.51 4.12
CA ALA A 107 -22.54 -35.90 4.97
C ALA A 107 -22.69 -35.00 6.21
N GLU A 108 -21.72 -34.12 6.45
CA GLU A 108 -21.75 -33.13 7.53
C GLU A 108 -22.20 -31.76 6.97
N PRO A 109 -22.69 -30.84 7.82
CA PRO A 109 -23.13 -29.52 7.40
C PRO A 109 -22.07 -28.75 6.57
N THR A 110 -22.53 -28.03 5.56
CA THR A 110 -21.72 -27.15 4.68
C THR A 110 -22.25 -25.71 4.76
N LEU A 111 -21.63 -24.77 4.04
CA LEU A 111 -22.18 -23.41 3.93
C LEU A 111 -23.60 -23.37 3.33
N ASP A 112 -24.03 -24.40 2.60
CA ASP A 112 -25.42 -24.50 2.10
C ASP A 112 -26.45 -24.48 3.25
N ALA A 113 -26.05 -24.92 4.43
CA ALA A 113 -26.89 -24.91 5.63
C ALA A 113 -27.19 -23.49 6.13
N LEU A 114 -26.51 -22.44 5.63
CA LEU A 114 -26.84 -21.03 5.93
C LEU A 114 -28.26 -20.65 5.51
N SER A 115 -28.87 -21.40 4.57
CA SER A 115 -30.27 -21.23 4.17
C SER A 115 -31.28 -21.86 5.16
N GLU A 116 -30.81 -22.65 6.12
CA GLU A 116 -31.66 -23.28 7.13
C GLU A 116 -32.16 -22.27 8.16
N THR A 117 -33.27 -22.61 8.83
CA THR A 117 -33.87 -21.72 9.83
C THR A 117 -32.97 -21.53 11.06
N GLU A 118 -32.11 -22.50 11.38
CA GLU A 118 -31.20 -22.45 12.52
C GLU A 118 -29.92 -23.23 12.15
N PRO A 119 -28.99 -22.61 11.40
CA PRO A 119 -27.71 -23.23 11.07
C PRO A 119 -26.88 -23.44 12.34
N ASP A 120 -26.06 -24.48 12.35
CA ASP A 120 -25.10 -24.79 13.43
C ASP A 120 -23.70 -24.31 13.00
N PRO A 121 -23.21 -23.14 13.47
CA PRO A 121 -21.93 -22.59 13.04
C PRO A 121 -20.76 -23.51 13.39
N ASP A 122 -20.78 -24.12 14.58
CA ASP A 122 -19.72 -25.01 15.06
C ASP A 122 -19.63 -26.26 14.20
N ALA A 123 -20.77 -26.83 13.78
CA ALA A 123 -20.80 -28.00 12.90
C ALA A 123 -20.31 -27.70 11.48
N ILE A 124 -20.66 -26.53 10.93
CA ILE A 124 -20.18 -26.08 9.61
C ILE A 124 -18.67 -25.83 9.67
N ASP A 125 -18.19 -25.09 10.67
CA ASP A 125 -16.77 -24.76 10.86
C ASP A 125 -15.91 -26.02 11.00
N ALA A 126 -16.37 -26.99 11.80
CA ALA A 126 -15.70 -28.27 12.01
C ALA A 126 -15.53 -29.08 10.71
N ASN A 127 -16.44 -28.93 9.74
CA ASN A 127 -16.37 -29.60 8.44
C ASN A 127 -15.60 -28.78 7.39
N LEU A 128 -15.61 -27.45 7.47
CA LEU A 128 -15.00 -26.55 6.48
C LEU A 128 -13.47 -26.60 6.49
N ARG A 129 -12.87 -26.73 5.31
CA ARG A 129 -11.41 -26.75 5.06
C ARG A 129 -11.08 -25.67 4.02
N LEU A 130 -10.08 -24.86 4.32
CA LEU A 130 -9.44 -24.00 3.33
C LEU A 130 -8.17 -24.70 2.86
N GLU A 131 -8.27 -25.42 1.76
CA GLU A 131 -7.12 -26.08 1.14
C GLU A 131 -6.38 -25.08 0.26
N HIS A 132 -5.05 -25.07 0.32
CA HIS A 132 -4.24 -24.21 -0.55
C HIS A 132 -3.66 -25.01 -1.71
N HIS A 133 -3.50 -24.34 -2.85
CA HIS A 133 -2.77 -24.83 -4.00
C HIS A 133 -1.77 -23.76 -4.43
N THR A 134 -0.51 -24.17 -4.58
CA THR A 134 0.60 -23.28 -4.94
C THR A 134 1.12 -23.59 -6.33
N SER A 135 1.55 -22.55 -7.04
CA SER A 135 2.30 -22.67 -8.31
C SER A 135 3.75 -23.12 -8.10
N PHE A 136 4.17 -23.22 -6.85
CA PHE A 136 5.51 -23.59 -6.41
C PHE A 136 5.47 -24.75 -5.40
N ASP A 137 6.61 -25.41 -5.16
CA ASP A 137 6.71 -26.42 -4.11
C ASP A 137 6.67 -25.75 -2.74
N ALA A 138 5.60 -26.00 -1.99
CA ALA A 138 5.32 -25.42 -0.68
C ALA A 138 5.86 -26.27 0.47
N THR A 139 6.32 -27.50 0.21
CA THR A 139 6.65 -28.49 1.26
C THR A 139 7.73 -28.00 2.22
N ASP A 140 8.76 -27.36 1.65
CA ASP A 140 9.92 -26.84 2.38
C ASP A 140 10.10 -25.32 2.13
N ALA A 141 9.08 -24.64 1.61
CA ALA A 141 9.17 -23.22 1.27
C ALA A 141 9.17 -22.33 2.51
N THR A 142 9.97 -21.27 2.47
CA THR A 142 10.04 -20.24 3.50
C THR A 142 9.74 -18.86 2.93
N VAL A 143 9.21 -17.98 3.76
CA VAL A 143 8.87 -16.60 3.38
C VAL A 143 9.31 -15.67 4.50
N GLY A 144 10.35 -14.87 4.26
CA GLY A 144 10.89 -13.98 5.27
C GLY A 144 11.46 -14.72 6.48
N GLY A 145 11.89 -15.97 6.30
CA GLY A 145 12.39 -16.85 7.37
C GLY A 145 11.30 -17.67 8.11
N ASP A 146 10.02 -17.40 7.88
CA ASP A 146 8.92 -18.21 8.40
C ASP A 146 8.60 -19.38 7.45
N ASP A 147 8.12 -20.49 8.01
CA ASP A 147 7.52 -21.57 7.22
C ASP A 147 6.35 -21.03 6.39
N TYR A 148 6.26 -21.44 5.11
CA TYR A 148 5.26 -20.92 4.18
C TYR A 148 3.84 -21.01 4.72
N ARG A 149 3.47 -22.12 5.37
CA ARG A 149 2.12 -22.30 5.90
C ARG A 149 1.84 -21.32 7.04
N THR A 150 2.81 -21.13 7.92
CA THR A 150 2.73 -20.15 9.02
C THR A 150 2.58 -18.73 8.47
N PHE A 151 3.38 -18.37 7.47
CA PHE A 151 3.26 -17.09 6.76
C PHE A 151 1.85 -16.93 6.15
N LEU A 152 1.40 -17.92 5.38
CA LEU A 152 0.10 -17.90 4.70
C LEU A 152 -1.03 -17.69 5.71
N GLU A 153 -1.11 -18.51 6.75
CA GLU A 153 -2.19 -18.47 7.74
C GLU A 153 -2.21 -17.16 8.55
N SER A 154 -1.05 -16.50 8.69
CA SER A 154 -0.93 -15.19 9.34
C SER A 154 -1.25 -13.99 8.44
N SER A 155 -1.23 -14.19 7.12
CA SER A 155 -1.39 -13.12 6.14
C SER A 155 -2.82 -12.53 6.15
N THR A 156 -2.93 -11.22 5.94
CA THR A 156 -4.25 -10.55 5.84
C THR A 156 -5.14 -11.15 4.76
N PRO A 157 -4.67 -11.48 3.54
CA PRO A 157 -5.51 -12.14 2.53
C PRO A 157 -6.11 -13.46 3.02
N TYR A 158 -5.31 -14.35 3.62
CA TYR A 158 -5.82 -15.64 4.14
C TYR A 158 -6.84 -15.42 5.25
N ARG A 159 -6.51 -14.56 6.23
CA ARG A 159 -7.42 -14.26 7.34
C ARG A 159 -8.74 -13.68 6.82
N PHE A 160 -8.70 -12.78 5.84
CA PHE A 160 -9.89 -12.20 5.23
C PHE A 160 -10.77 -13.27 4.59
N VAL A 161 -10.19 -14.16 3.76
CA VAL A 161 -10.94 -15.27 3.15
C VAL A 161 -11.54 -16.19 4.22
N SER A 162 -10.76 -16.51 5.25
CA SER A 162 -11.24 -17.33 6.38
C SER A 162 -12.43 -16.68 7.07
N TRP A 163 -12.34 -15.39 7.37
CA TRP A 163 -13.43 -14.64 8.00
C TRP A 163 -14.68 -14.57 7.12
N VAL A 164 -14.54 -14.32 5.81
CA VAL A 164 -15.67 -14.25 4.86
C VAL A 164 -16.49 -15.53 4.86
N VAL A 165 -15.84 -16.70 4.95
CA VAL A 165 -16.55 -18.00 4.87
C VAL A 165 -16.90 -18.59 6.24
N ARG A 166 -16.20 -18.23 7.32
CA ARG A 166 -16.43 -18.80 8.66
C ARG A 166 -17.24 -17.92 9.58
N ASP A 167 -17.05 -16.61 9.54
CA ASP A 167 -17.58 -15.70 10.57
C ASP A 167 -18.63 -14.74 10.01
N LEU A 168 -18.32 -14.07 8.90
CA LEU A 168 -19.16 -13.03 8.28
C LEU A 168 -20.63 -13.44 8.07
N PRO A 169 -20.97 -14.65 7.59
CA PRO A 169 -22.38 -15.02 7.38
C PRO A 169 -23.16 -15.03 8.70
N PHE A 170 -22.53 -15.49 9.77
CA PHE A 170 -23.14 -15.52 11.10
C PHE A 170 -23.20 -14.12 11.70
N GLU A 171 -22.17 -13.28 11.51
CA GLU A 171 -22.21 -11.87 11.92
C GLU A 171 -23.38 -11.13 11.25
N ILE A 172 -23.58 -11.28 9.93
CA ILE A 172 -24.69 -10.69 9.17
C ILE A 172 -26.04 -11.13 9.76
N ARG A 173 -26.15 -12.41 10.12
CA ARG A 173 -27.37 -13.00 10.66
C ARG A 173 -27.65 -12.57 12.09
N GLU A 174 -26.65 -12.58 12.96
CA GLU A 174 -26.76 -12.15 14.36
C GLU A 174 -27.15 -10.67 14.49
N THR A 175 -26.70 -9.86 13.53
CA THR A 175 -27.01 -8.43 13.44
C THR A 175 -28.31 -8.14 12.68
N GLY A 176 -28.94 -9.15 12.06
CA GLY A 176 -30.23 -9.03 11.39
C GLY A 176 -30.18 -8.35 10.01
N HIS A 177 -29.00 -8.32 9.37
CA HIS A 177 -28.77 -7.68 8.08
C HIS A 177 -28.93 -8.62 6.87
N GLU A 178 -29.37 -9.87 7.06
CA GLU A 178 -29.56 -10.88 5.98
C GLU A 178 -30.35 -10.33 4.78
N SER A 179 -31.43 -9.59 5.04
CA SER A 179 -32.26 -9.00 3.98
C SER A 179 -31.61 -7.79 3.31
N GLY A 180 -30.84 -7.01 4.07
CA GLY A 180 -30.16 -5.80 3.59
C GLY A 180 -28.93 -6.12 2.74
N LEU A 181 -28.23 -7.21 3.08
CA LEU A 181 -27.03 -7.71 2.43
C LEU A 181 -27.29 -9.02 1.66
N SER A 182 -28.51 -9.20 1.14
CA SER A 182 -28.97 -10.48 0.59
C SER A 182 -28.06 -11.04 -0.49
N ASP A 183 -27.60 -10.21 -1.45
CA ASP A 183 -26.76 -10.72 -2.54
C ASP A 183 -25.42 -11.24 -2.00
N LEU A 184 -24.83 -10.55 -1.02
CA LEU A 184 -23.61 -11.00 -0.37
C LEU A 184 -23.85 -12.31 0.41
N TYR A 185 -24.89 -12.33 1.26
CA TYR A 185 -25.19 -13.49 2.10
C TYR A 185 -25.48 -14.76 1.29
N GLU A 186 -26.29 -14.63 0.24
CA GLU A 186 -26.69 -15.75 -0.63
C GLU A 186 -25.53 -16.32 -1.46
N THR A 187 -24.50 -15.51 -1.73
CA THR A 187 -23.36 -15.88 -2.56
C THR A 187 -22.23 -16.56 -1.76
N VAL A 188 -22.17 -16.40 -0.43
CA VAL A 188 -21.10 -17.04 0.37
C VAL A 188 -21.03 -18.57 0.19
N PRO A 189 -22.15 -19.32 0.19
CA PRO A 189 -22.13 -20.76 -0.09
C PRO A 189 -21.57 -21.14 -1.48
N GLU A 190 -21.62 -20.22 -2.44
CA GLU A 190 -21.19 -20.46 -3.83
C GLU A 190 -19.67 -20.34 -4.01
N ILE A 191 -18.95 -19.78 -3.02
CA ILE A 191 -17.50 -19.59 -3.07
C ILE A 191 -16.80 -20.96 -3.14
N ASP A 192 -16.09 -21.20 -4.24
CA ASP A 192 -15.25 -22.39 -4.44
C ASP A 192 -13.75 -22.07 -4.26
N ARG A 193 -13.31 -20.93 -4.80
CA ARG A 193 -11.90 -20.55 -4.92
C ARG A 193 -11.67 -19.12 -4.46
N ALA A 194 -10.57 -18.88 -3.76
CA ALA A 194 -9.98 -17.56 -3.57
C ALA A 194 -8.66 -17.46 -4.32
N GLU A 195 -8.50 -16.41 -5.11
CA GLU A 195 -7.25 -16.03 -5.76
C GLU A 195 -6.68 -14.82 -5.06
N PHE A 196 -5.39 -14.84 -4.73
CA PHE A 196 -4.68 -13.66 -4.27
C PHE A 196 -4.01 -12.97 -5.45
N ASP A 197 -3.99 -11.64 -5.45
CA ASP A 197 -3.56 -10.82 -6.60
C ASP A 197 -4.28 -11.27 -7.89
N GLY A 198 -5.61 -11.42 -7.76
CA GLY A 198 -6.47 -12.03 -8.77
C GLY A 198 -6.88 -11.03 -9.84
N THR A 199 -6.87 -11.48 -11.09
CA THR A 199 -7.33 -10.69 -12.25
C THR A 199 -8.72 -11.11 -12.68
N VAL A 200 -9.63 -10.16 -12.83
CA VAL A 200 -10.96 -10.36 -13.38
C VAL A 200 -11.01 -9.83 -14.80
N GLU A 201 -11.16 -10.71 -15.78
CA GLU A 201 -11.42 -10.35 -17.18
C GLU A 201 -12.92 -10.27 -17.44
N PHE A 202 -13.37 -9.21 -18.12
CA PHE A 202 -14.77 -9.02 -18.47
C PHE A 202 -14.90 -8.32 -19.83
N ALA A 203 -16.06 -8.46 -20.48
CA ALA A 203 -16.35 -7.78 -21.73
C ALA A 203 -17.24 -6.56 -21.46
N ASP A 204 -16.95 -5.43 -22.09
CA ASP A 204 -17.84 -4.26 -22.05
C ASP A 204 -19.05 -4.42 -22.98
N ALA A 205 -19.89 -3.39 -23.04
CA ALA A 205 -21.09 -3.37 -23.88
C ALA A 205 -20.81 -3.49 -25.39
N ASP A 206 -19.61 -3.13 -25.83
CA ASP A 206 -19.16 -3.21 -27.22
C ASP A 206 -18.45 -4.56 -27.52
N GLY A 207 -18.24 -5.39 -26.49
CA GLY A 207 -17.58 -6.69 -26.56
C GLY A 207 -16.05 -6.61 -26.50
N GLU A 208 -15.48 -5.47 -26.12
CA GLU A 208 -14.04 -5.33 -25.87
C GLU A 208 -13.70 -5.95 -24.51
N THR A 209 -12.58 -6.68 -24.46
CA THR A 209 -12.12 -7.34 -23.23
C THR A 209 -11.29 -6.37 -22.41
N HIS A 210 -11.71 -6.20 -21.15
CA HIS A 210 -11.03 -5.42 -20.13
C HIS A 210 -10.63 -6.34 -18.98
N SER A 211 -9.70 -5.87 -18.15
CA SER A 211 -9.25 -6.60 -16.98
C SER A 211 -8.98 -5.66 -15.81
N GLU A 212 -9.41 -6.07 -14.62
CA GLU A 212 -9.13 -5.38 -13.36
C GLU A 212 -8.46 -6.35 -12.38
N THR A 213 -7.55 -5.85 -11.55
CA THR A 213 -6.82 -6.64 -10.54
C THR A 213 -7.28 -6.28 -9.14
N PHE A 214 -7.37 -7.29 -8.27
CA PHE A 214 -7.75 -7.12 -6.86
C PHE A 214 -6.84 -7.96 -5.97
N ASP A 215 -6.59 -7.51 -4.76
CA ASP A 215 -5.78 -8.26 -3.79
C ASP A 215 -6.37 -9.63 -3.47
N VAL A 216 -7.71 -9.75 -3.46
CA VAL A 216 -8.43 -11.02 -3.35
C VAL A 216 -9.61 -11.06 -4.32
N VAL A 217 -9.75 -12.18 -5.04
CA VAL A 217 -10.94 -12.49 -5.84
C VAL A 217 -11.52 -13.83 -5.39
N LEU A 218 -12.74 -13.81 -4.86
CA LEU A 218 -13.51 -15.02 -4.54
C LEU A 218 -14.38 -15.38 -5.74
N ARG A 219 -14.33 -16.65 -6.15
CA ARG A 219 -15.00 -17.17 -7.34
C ARG A 219 -15.83 -18.38 -7.02
N ASP A 220 -16.85 -18.60 -7.85
CA ASP A 220 -17.62 -19.83 -7.84
C ASP A 220 -16.85 -20.99 -8.50
N GLY A 221 -17.49 -22.16 -8.54
CA GLY A 221 -16.93 -23.36 -9.18
C GLY A 221 -16.79 -23.27 -10.71
N MET A 222 -17.37 -22.23 -11.34
CA MET A 222 -17.31 -21.97 -12.78
C MET A 222 -16.20 -20.96 -13.12
N GLY A 223 -15.67 -20.26 -12.11
CA GLY A 223 -14.64 -19.24 -12.23
C GLY A 223 -15.20 -17.82 -12.31
N ASP A 224 -16.51 -17.64 -12.15
CA ASP A 224 -17.13 -16.32 -12.16
C ASP A 224 -16.82 -15.58 -10.83
N PRO A 225 -16.43 -14.30 -10.87
CA PRO A 225 -16.12 -13.51 -9.68
C PRO A 225 -17.40 -13.24 -8.88
N LEU A 226 -17.36 -13.58 -7.60
CA LEU A 226 -18.43 -13.40 -6.64
C LEU A 226 -18.15 -12.18 -5.74
N ILE A 227 -16.93 -12.09 -5.22
CA ILE A 227 -16.49 -11.02 -4.32
C ILE A 227 -15.08 -10.59 -4.73
N VAL A 228 -14.83 -9.30 -4.74
CA VAL A 228 -13.49 -8.72 -4.91
C VAL A 228 -13.09 -7.92 -3.68
N ALA A 229 -11.80 -7.84 -3.37
CA ALA A 229 -11.32 -7.04 -2.24
C ALA A 229 -10.02 -6.29 -2.55
N ALA A 230 -9.93 -5.06 -2.05
CA ALA A 230 -8.69 -4.31 -1.89
C ALA A 230 -8.25 -4.35 -0.41
N LEU A 231 -6.96 -4.52 -0.17
CA LEU A 231 -6.37 -4.65 1.17
C LEU A 231 -5.31 -3.58 1.41
N ASN A 232 -5.53 -2.74 2.42
CA ASN A 232 -4.51 -1.88 3.00
C ASN A 232 -3.95 -2.52 4.27
N THR A 233 -2.81 -3.21 4.14
CA THR A 233 -2.10 -3.83 5.28
C THR A 233 -1.11 -2.88 5.94
N SER A 234 -1.05 -1.63 5.50
CA SER A 234 -0.14 -0.62 6.04
C SER A 234 -0.73 0.08 7.27
N ARG A 235 0.06 0.96 7.88
CA ARG A 235 -0.42 1.85 8.95
C ARG A 235 -1.06 3.12 8.42
N ASP A 236 -0.84 3.43 7.16
CA ASP A 236 -1.42 4.59 6.52
C ASP A 236 -2.92 4.36 6.33
N PRO A 237 -3.76 5.38 6.46
CA PRO A 237 -5.19 5.22 6.29
C PRO A 237 -5.57 5.07 4.82
N VAL A 238 -6.77 4.53 4.57
CA VAL A 238 -7.34 4.47 3.22
C VAL A 238 -7.82 5.85 2.80
N THR A 239 -7.31 6.33 1.67
CA THR A 239 -7.60 7.65 1.09
C THR A 239 -8.86 7.64 0.21
N GLY A 240 -9.37 8.84 -0.11
CA GLY A 240 -10.49 8.99 -1.04
C GLY A 240 -10.22 8.41 -2.43
N GLY A 241 -9.02 8.67 -2.97
CA GLY A 241 -8.62 8.18 -4.29
C GLY A 241 -8.52 6.65 -4.36
N GLU A 242 -8.08 6.01 -3.29
CA GLU A 242 -8.08 4.55 -3.19
C GLU A 242 -9.50 3.96 -3.18
N MET A 243 -10.42 4.58 -2.43
CA MET A 243 -11.84 4.18 -2.42
C MET A 243 -12.51 4.39 -3.79
N GLU A 244 -12.21 5.50 -4.46
CA GLU A 244 -12.67 5.76 -5.83
C GLU A 244 -12.15 4.69 -6.80
N ALA A 245 -10.88 4.30 -6.68
CA ALA A 245 -10.29 3.26 -7.52
C ALA A 245 -11.01 1.91 -7.35
N LEU A 246 -11.22 1.45 -6.11
CA LEU A 246 -11.96 0.21 -5.84
C LEU A 246 -13.38 0.26 -6.40
N THR A 247 -14.11 1.35 -6.14
CA THR A 247 -15.51 1.47 -6.56
C THR A 247 -15.64 1.57 -8.08
N ALA A 248 -14.70 2.22 -8.77
CA ALA A 248 -14.63 2.26 -10.23
C ALA A 248 -14.36 0.86 -10.81
N ALA A 249 -13.32 0.17 -10.34
CA ALA A 249 -12.94 -1.16 -10.81
C ALA A 249 -14.07 -2.19 -10.58
N ALA A 250 -14.64 -2.24 -9.37
CA ALA A 250 -15.75 -3.13 -9.06
C ALA A 250 -17.01 -2.83 -9.88
N SER A 251 -17.27 -1.54 -10.18
CA SER A 251 -18.40 -1.17 -11.05
C SER A 251 -18.19 -1.60 -12.49
N ALA A 252 -16.96 -1.48 -13.00
CA ALA A 252 -16.60 -1.94 -14.35
C ALA A 252 -16.77 -3.46 -14.47
N VAL A 253 -16.24 -4.22 -13.50
CA VAL A 253 -16.43 -5.68 -13.40
C VAL A 253 -17.91 -6.03 -13.34
N ARG A 254 -18.70 -5.38 -12.47
CA ARG A 254 -20.13 -5.69 -12.35
C ARG A 254 -20.94 -5.39 -13.61
N ASP A 255 -20.51 -4.43 -14.44
CA ASP A 255 -21.23 -4.15 -15.69
C ASP A 255 -20.97 -5.23 -16.75
N GLY A 256 -19.76 -5.78 -16.79
CA GLY A 256 -19.38 -6.88 -17.68
C GLY A 256 -19.71 -8.29 -17.14
N THR A 257 -19.87 -8.44 -15.82
CA THR A 257 -20.05 -9.72 -15.15
C THR A 257 -21.17 -9.65 -14.10
N GLU A 258 -22.25 -10.40 -14.32
CA GLU A 258 -23.46 -10.29 -13.49
C GLU A 258 -23.34 -10.91 -12.08
N SER A 259 -22.36 -11.79 -11.86
CA SER A 259 -22.17 -12.56 -10.63
C SER A 259 -21.59 -11.77 -9.46
N LEU A 260 -20.96 -10.61 -9.69
CA LEU A 260 -20.25 -9.87 -8.63
C LEU A 260 -21.21 -9.34 -7.56
N ALA A 261 -21.30 -10.01 -6.41
CA ALA A 261 -22.21 -9.64 -5.33
C ALA A 261 -21.66 -8.52 -4.43
N ALA A 262 -20.35 -8.46 -4.20
CA ALA A 262 -19.75 -7.50 -3.28
C ALA A 262 -18.32 -7.08 -3.65
N ALA A 263 -17.95 -5.89 -3.18
CA ALA A 263 -16.58 -5.38 -3.18
C ALA A 263 -16.21 -4.95 -1.76
N PHE A 264 -15.05 -5.39 -1.28
CA PHE A 264 -14.55 -5.10 0.06
C PHE A 264 -13.34 -4.17 -0.01
N TYR A 265 -13.30 -3.19 0.90
CA TYR A 265 -12.05 -2.52 1.24
C TYR A 265 -11.70 -2.91 2.67
N VAL A 266 -10.57 -3.57 2.86
CA VAL A 266 -10.06 -3.98 4.17
C VAL A 266 -8.88 -3.11 4.55
N THR A 267 -8.86 -2.57 5.77
CA THR A 267 -7.73 -1.76 6.27
C THR A 267 -7.27 -2.24 7.64
N ALA A 268 -5.96 -2.34 7.84
CA ALA A 268 -5.33 -2.54 9.14
C ALA A 268 -5.20 -1.24 9.96
N SER A 269 -5.68 -0.13 9.41
CA SER A 269 -5.66 1.19 10.02
C SER A 269 -7.10 1.72 10.13
N PHE A 270 -7.42 2.82 9.45
CA PHE A 270 -8.75 3.42 9.40
C PHE A 270 -9.03 3.99 8.00
N PHE A 271 -10.28 4.41 7.76
CA PHE A 271 -10.68 5.14 6.56
C PHE A 271 -10.62 6.66 6.81
N GLU A 272 -9.98 7.40 5.93
CA GLU A 272 -10.03 8.86 6.01
C GLU A 272 -11.44 9.39 5.71
N PRO A 273 -11.80 10.61 6.18
CA PRO A 273 -13.11 11.19 5.92
C PRO A 273 -13.49 11.24 4.44
N GLU A 274 -12.53 11.49 3.55
CA GLU A 274 -12.76 11.52 2.11
C GLU A 274 -13.11 10.14 1.56
N ALA A 275 -12.46 9.06 2.03
CA ALA A 275 -12.82 7.70 1.65
C ALA A 275 -14.25 7.34 2.07
N LEU A 276 -14.65 7.75 3.28
CA LEU A 276 -16.02 7.55 3.77
C LEU A 276 -17.04 8.37 2.98
N GLU A 277 -16.70 9.59 2.59
CA GLU A 277 -17.53 10.43 1.71
C GLU A 277 -17.71 9.77 0.34
N THR A 278 -16.63 9.30 -0.29
CA THR A 278 -16.68 8.58 -1.56
C THR A 278 -17.54 7.31 -1.47
N ALA A 279 -17.38 6.51 -0.42
CA ALA A 279 -18.20 5.32 -0.20
C ALA A 279 -19.69 5.67 0.02
N SER A 280 -19.96 6.72 0.80
CA SER A 280 -21.31 7.22 1.04
C SER A 280 -21.97 7.74 -0.25
N ASP A 281 -21.22 8.44 -1.11
CA ASP A 281 -21.73 8.95 -2.37
C ASP A 281 -22.02 7.81 -3.37
N ALA A 282 -21.12 6.81 -3.44
CA ALA A 282 -21.28 5.64 -4.30
C ALA A 282 -22.52 4.80 -3.92
N THR A 283 -22.79 4.66 -2.62
CA THR A 283 -23.92 3.87 -2.09
C THR A 283 -25.20 4.70 -1.93
N GLY A 284 -25.07 6.02 -1.79
CA GLY A 284 -26.14 6.97 -1.46
C GLY A 284 -26.82 7.67 -2.66
N GLY A 285 -26.38 7.43 -3.89
CA GLY A 285 -26.86 8.08 -5.14
C GLY A 285 -28.35 7.94 -5.51
N GLY A 286 -29.22 7.56 -4.56
CA GLY A 286 -30.65 7.33 -4.73
C GLY A 286 -31.60 8.45 -4.30
N GLY A 287 -31.14 9.61 -3.81
CA GLY A 287 -32.01 10.74 -3.43
C GLY A 287 -32.96 10.48 -2.24
N ILE A 288 -33.43 11.57 -1.61
CA ILE A 288 -34.22 11.62 -0.35
C ILE A 288 -35.53 10.79 -0.35
N LEU A 289 -35.92 10.19 -1.50
CA LEU A 289 -37.18 9.46 -1.67
C LEU A 289 -37.02 7.97 -1.99
N ARG A 290 -35.81 7.40 -2.02
CA ARG A 290 -35.61 5.96 -2.26
C ARG A 290 -34.84 5.31 -1.13
N ARG A 291 -35.60 4.74 -0.19
CA ARG A 291 -35.10 3.70 0.72
C ARG A 291 -34.79 2.48 -0.15
N SER A 292 -33.53 2.24 -0.50
CA SER A 292 -33.16 0.92 -1.01
C SER A 292 -33.37 -0.08 0.12
N GLU A 293 -33.97 -1.23 -0.20
CA GLU A 293 -34.03 -2.35 0.75
C GLU A 293 -32.63 -2.96 0.95
N LYS A 294 -31.72 -2.72 -0.01
CA LYS A 294 -30.32 -3.13 0.03
C LYS A 294 -29.45 -2.10 0.75
N GLU A 295 -28.59 -2.58 1.63
CA GLU A 295 -27.63 -1.82 2.44
C GLU A 295 -26.29 -1.71 1.71
N SER A 296 -25.59 -0.58 1.89
CA SER A 296 -24.31 -0.26 1.23
C SER A 296 -24.22 -0.65 -0.24
N TYR A 297 -25.24 -0.31 -1.02
CA TYR A 297 -25.40 -0.87 -2.36
C TYR A 297 -25.04 0.14 -3.45
N VAL A 298 -23.98 -0.16 -4.22
CA VAL A 298 -23.58 0.63 -5.38
C VAL A 298 -24.40 0.20 -6.59
N ARG A 299 -25.11 1.14 -7.22
CA ARG A 299 -25.94 0.86 -8.39
C ARG A 299 -25.19 1.14 -9.69
N VAL A 300 -24.92 0.10 -10.46
CA VAL A 300 -24.35 0.20 -11.80
C VAL A 300 -25.43 0.37 -12.87
N ALA A 301 -26.54 -0.37 -12.75
CA ALA A 301 -27.68 -0.24 -13.67
C ALA A 301 -29.02 -0.54 -12.97
N ARG A 302 -30.11 -0.56 -13.75
CA ARG A 302 -31.44 -0.87 -13.22
C ARG A 302 -31.48 -2.30 -12.67
N LYS A 303 -31.54 -2.44 -11.34
CA LYS A 303 -31.48 -3.70 -10.58
C LYS A 303 -30.13 -4.43 -10.63
N ARG A 304 -29.06 -3.78 -11.11
CA ARG A 304 -27.69 -4.33 -11.09
C ARG A 304 -26.80 -3.46 -10.23
N GLY A 305 -25.94 -4.09 -9.44
CA GLY A 305 -25.08 -3.44 -8.46
C GLY A 305 -24.42 -4.47 -7.55
N TYR A 306 -23.70 -4.00 -6.55
CA TYR A 306 -23.00 -4.83 -5.60
C TYR A 306 -22.97 -4.15 -4.23
N HIS A 307 -22.73 -4.91 -3.17
CA HIS A 307 -22.52 -4.37 -1.83
C HIS A 307 -21.08 -3.86 -1.68
N LEU A 308 -20.90 -2.61 -1.26
CA LEU A 308 -19.61 -2.04 -0.87
C LEU A 308 -19.42 -2.21 0.64
N CYS A 309 -18.45 -3.02 1.03
CA CYS A 309 -18.21 -3.41 2.41
C CYS A 309 -16.88 -2.82 2.89
N LEU A 310 -16.91 -1.98 3.93
CA LEU A 310 -15.70 -1.41 4.52
C LEU A 310 -15.33 -2.24 5.75
N VAL A 311 -14.10 -2.70 5.86
CA VAL A 311 -13.67 -3.59 6.94
C VAL A 311 -12.42 -3.05 7.61
N GLU A 312 -12.44 -2.98 8.93
CA GLU A 312 -11.25 -2.67 9.73
C GLU A 312 -10.73 -3.95 10.40
N ASP A 313 -9.45 -4.25 10.22
CA ASP A 313 -8.72 -5.28 10.97
C ASP A 313 -8.24 -4.68 12.30
N ARG A 314 -8.92 -5.05 13.38
CA ARG A 314 -8.59 -4.61 14.74
C ARG A 314 -8.06 -5.79 15.53
N ASP A 315 -6.77 -5.75 15.84
CA ASP A 315 -6.10 -6.76 16.67
C ASP A 315 -6.28 -8.21 16.17
N GLY A 316 -6.34 -8.42 14.86
CA GLY A 316 -6.51 -9.75 14.29
C GLY A 316 -7.96 -10.16 14.04
N SER A 317 -8.93 -9.29 14.34
CA SER A 317 -10.37 -9.51 14.08
C SER A 317 -10.89 -8.50 13.06
N PHE A 318 -11.69 -8.96 12.10
CA PHE A 318 -12.31 -8.08 11.11
C PHE A 318 -13.64 -7.54 11.63
N HIS A 319 -13.89 -6.26 11.35
CA HIS A 319 -15.15 -5.61 11.67
C HIS A 319 -15.73 -4.92 10.45
N LEU A 320 -16.88 -5.43 9.99
CA LEU A 320 -17.64 -4.81 8.92
C LEU A 320 -18.25 -3.49 9.38
N THR A 321 -17.96 -2.44 8.64
CA THR A 321 -18.54 -1.11 8.74
C THR A 321 -19.37 -0.85 7.49
N VAL A 322 -20.64 -0.51 7.70
CA VAL A 322 -21.58 -0.20 6.62
C VAL A 322 -21.62 1.33 6.47
N PRO A 323 -21.21 1.90 5.31
CA PRO A 323 -21.33 3.33 5.05
C PRO A 323 -22.73 3.89 5.40
N GLY A 324 -22.78 4.91 6.26
CA GLY A 324 -24.00 5.66 6.56
C GLY A 324 -24.85 5.18 7.75
N LEU A 325 -24.32 4.32 8.63
CA LEU A 325 -24.89 4.02 9.95
C LEU A 325 -24.33 4.90 11.07
#